data_AF-A0A1A3QG65-F1
#
_entry.id   AF-A0A1A3QG65-F1
#
_cell.length_a   1.000
_cell.length_b   1.000
_cell.length_c   1.000
_cell.angle_alpha   90.00
_cell.angle_beta   90.00
_cell.angle_gamma   90.00
#
_symmetry.space_group_name_H-M   'P 1'
#
loop_
_entity.id
_entity.type
_entity.pdbx_description
1 polymer ?
#
loop_
_entity_poly.entity_id
_entity_poly.type
_entity_poly.pdbx_seq_one_letter_code
_entity_poly.pdbx_strand_id
1 'polypeptide(L)'
;MSVVDSPTVESPGVDRTNLHKVWKAVLAGDALLLAAACYFQPLLLAALGALLLLLVVARLVHRDRDRYIPNLYARDISVYDDAYRAFIRRTLADIRRCRIAGHTLLREASQLARPSRDELLLDLGVWLGWSTRLTSDASGRQVYGFDTFEGLVEDWQIDDQALIKQGTFSLSEPLAQRSMKDTGVTLHDGVPDALGRKVQFIKGSTYETLAPFLADRPGAPIALFHMDLDTYESCLHALETCKDRFVEGSVLVFDEYLVTNAEMLAFYEFQSKYELEWRYRAWGLEIMEMNLEMVVSRWKRATYYLPWIAGYWLVGDGSYVWKFFRRRFWRFWLGAPMGDILFMLGAAGQRKSVSLEITGLGKLDPNRPA
;
A
#
# COMPACT_ATOMS: atom_id res chain seq x y z
N MET A 1 0.94 43.25 -26.57
CA MET A 1 2.02 42.75 -25.69
C MET A 1 1.70 41.30 -25.41
N SER A 2 2.58 40.42 -25.85
CA SER A 2 2.35 38.99 -26.08
C SER A 2 1.86 38.24 -24.84
N VAL A 3 0.71 37.59 -24.95
CA VAL A 3 0.29 36.51 -24.05
C VAL A 3 1.25 35.36 -24.32
N VAL A 4 2.09 35.04 -23.34
CA VAL A 4 2.94 33.85 -23.38
C VAL A 4 2.10 32.71 -22.86
N ASP A 5 1.72 31.81 -23.76
CA ASP A 5 1.05 30.55 -23.43
C ASP A 5 1.89 29.78 -22.41
N SER A 6 1.34 29.59 -21.22
CA SER A 6 1.85 28.64 -20.24
C SER A 6 1.76 27.24 -20.86
N PRO A 7 2.85 26.45 -20.88
CA PRO A 7 2.78 25.09 -21.38
C PRO A 7 1.89 24.30 -20.42
N THR A 8 0.70 23.94 -20.88
CA THR A 8 -0.10 22.87 -20.29
C THR A 8 0.74 21.60 -20.34
N VAL A 9 1.39 21.28 -19.23
CA VAL A 9 1.97 19.95 -19.01
C VAL A 9 0.78 19.00 -19.02
N GLU A 10 0.53 18.36 -20.15
CA GLU A 10 -0.34 17.19 -20.22
C GLU A 10 0.14 16.23 -19.14
N SER A 11 -0.62 16.12 -18.04
CA SER A 11 -0.41 15.09 -17.04
C SER A 11 -0.49 13.75 -17.76
N PRO A 12 0.61 13.00 -17.90
CA PRO A 12 0.53 11.67 -18.47
C PRO A 12 -0.34 10.89 -17.50
N GLY A 13 -1.50 10.42 -17.94
CA GLY A 13 -2.35 9.57 -17.13
C GLY A 13 -1.48 8.47 -16.50
N VAL A 14 -1.38 8.49 -15.16
CA VAL A 14 -0.57 7.60 -14.31
C VAL A 14 -1.13 6.16 -14.32
N ASP A 15 -1.65 5.73 -15.47
CA ASP A 15 -2.33 4.45 -15.57
C ASP A 15 -2.01 3.79 -16.91
N ARG A 16 -0.93 3.02 -16.88
CA ARG A 16 -0.71 1.77 -17.62
C ARG A 16 0.63 1.22 -17.16
N THR A 17 0.63 0.53 -16.03
CA THR A 17 1.78 -0.24 -15.55
C THR A 17 2.21 -1.23 -16.64
N ASN A 18 3.21 -0.85 -17.44
CA ASN A 18 3.80 -1.69 -18.49
C ASN A 18 4.32 -3.00 -17.90
N LEU A 19 4.67 -2.99 -16.61
CA LEU A 19 5.03 -4.15 -15.82
C LEU A 19 3.96 -5.24 -15.83
N HIS A 20 2.67 -4.87 -15.68
CA HIS A 20 1.56 -5.83 -15.68
C HIS A 20 1.37 -6.52 -17.03
N LYS A 21 1.55 -5.76 -18.12
CA LYS A 21 1.45 -6.30 -19.48
C LYS A 21 2.63 -7.23 -19.78
N VAL A 22 3.84 -6.84 -19.37
CA VAL A 22 5.05 -7.65 -19.51
C VAL A 22 4.91 -8.96 -18.73
N TRP A 23 4.44 -8.90 -17.48
CA TRP A 23 4.21 -10.09 -16.66
C TRP A 23 3.20 -11.05 -17.26
N LYS A 24 2.05 -10.55 -17.73
CA LYS A 24 1.05 -11.37 -18.41
C LYS A 24 1.61 -12.03 -19.68
N ALA A 25 2.45 -11.33 -20.42
CA ALA A 25 3.11 -11.89 -21.60
C ALA A 25 4.10 -13.01 -21.23
N VAL A 26 4.88 -12.84 -20.15
CA VAL A 26 5.77 -13.89 -19.63
C VAL A 26 4.98 -15.12 -19.20
N LEU A 27 3.94 -14.96 -18.38
CA LEU A 27 3.08 -16.08 -17.95
C LEU A 27 2.41 -16.81 -19.12
N ALA A 28 1.95 -16.07 -20.13
CA ALA A 28 1.39 -16.67 -21.33
C ALA A 28 2.45 -17.46 -22.12
N GLY A 29 3.67 -16.92 -22.22
CA GLY A 29 4.81 -17.61 -22.81
C GLY A 29 5.16 -18.92 -22.09
N ASP A 30 5.25 -18.88 -20.75
CA ASP A 30 5.54 -20.06 -19.93
C ASP A 30 4.45 -21.12 -20.05
N ALA A 31 3.17 -20.70 -20.07
CA ALA A 31 2.05 -21.62 -20.27
C ALA A 31 2.09 -22.30 -21.64
N LEU A 32 2.43 -21.55 -22.71
CA LEU A 32 2.58 -22.10 -24.05
C LEU A 32 3.77 -23.07 -24.14
N LEU A 33 4.90 -22.75 -23.51
CA LEU A 33 6.06 -23.63 -23.44
C LEU A 33 5.74 -24.92 -22.69
N LEU A 34 5.03 -24.84 -21.55
CA LEU A 34 4.60 -26.00 -20.79
C LEU A 34 3.61 -26.86 -21.59
N ALA A 35 2.66 -26.23 -22.29
CA ALA A 35 1.71 -26.91 -23.16
C ALA A 35 2.42 -27.64 -24.30
N ALA A 36 3.41 -27.00 -24.94
CA ALA A 36 4.24 -27.62 -25.96
C ALA A 36 5.04 -28.81 -25.39
N ALA A 37 5.65 -28.66 -24.22
CA ALA A 37 6.37 -29.74 -23.55
C ALA A 37 5.45 -30.93 -23.24
N CYS A 38 4.22 -30.68 -22.76
CA CYS A 38 3.21 -31.71 -22.51
C CYS A 38 2.74 -32.40 -23.80
N TYR A 39 2.65 -31.68 -24.91
CA TYR A 39 2.32 -32.23 -26.21
C TYR A 39 3.38 -33.23 -26.71
N PHE A 40 4.66 -32.86 -26.59
CA PHE A 40 5.77 -33.73 -27.00
C PHE A 40 6.09 -34.84 -25.99
N GLN A 41 5.66 -34.71 -24.74
CA GLN A 41 5.89 -35.68 -23.65
C GLN A 41 4.58 -35.94 -22.88
N PRO A 42 3.68 -36.81 -23.36
CA PRO A 42 2.39 -37.09 -22.71
C PRO A 42 2.50 -37.61 -21.27
N LEU A 43 3.62 -38.27 -20.93
CA LEU A 43 3.92 -38.70 -19.55
C LEU A 43 4.07 -37.50 -18.59
N LEU A 44 4.61 -36.37 -19.07
CA LEU A 44 4.71 -35.14 -18.29
C LEU A 44 3.32 -34.62 -17.93
N LEU A 45 2.39 -34.63 -18.89
CA LEU A 45 1.01 -34.23 -18.67
C LEU A 45 0.32 -35.12 -17.62
N ALA A 46 0.49 -36.44 -17.71
CA ALA A 46 -0.05 -37.38 -16.74
C ALA A 46 0.52 -37.16 -15.33
N ALA A 47 1.83 -36.91 -15.22
CA ALA A 47 2.50 -36.61 -13.94
C ALA A 47 1.99 -35.30 -13.32
N LEU A 48 1.85 -34.23 -14.12
CA LEU A 48 1.29 -32.95 -13.66
C LEU A 48 -0.18 -33.10 -13.23
N GLY A 49 -0.98 -33.87 -13.97
CA GLY A 49 -2.36 -34.17 -13.61
C GLY A 49 -2.47 -34.93 -12.29
N ALA A 50 -1.63 -35.94 -12.08
CA ALA A 50 -1.56 -36.67 -10.81
C ALA A 50 -1.15 -35.77 -9.64
N LEU A 51 -0.17 -34.89 -9.85
CA LEU A 51 0.24 -33.89 -8.84
C LEU A 51 -0.91 -32.93 -8.50
N LEU A 52 -1.62 -32.41 -9.50
CA LEU A 52 -2.75 -31.51 -9.28
C LEU A 52 -3.88 -32.21 -8.52
N LEU A 53 -4.18 -33.47 -8.86
CA LEU A 53 -5.15 -34.28 -8.12
C LEU A 53 -4.74 -34.48 -6.66
N LEU A 54 -3.47 -34.80 -6.40
CA LEU A 54 -2.93 -34.94 -5.05
C LEU A 54 -3.07 -33.64 -4.25
N LEU A 55 -2.82 -32.49 -4.87
CA LEU A 55 -3.00 -31.17 -4.23
C LEU A 55 -4.46 -30.89 -3.89
N VAL A 56 -5.39 -31.22 -4.80
CA VAL A 56 -6.83 -31.09 -4.54
C VAL A 56 -7.26 -31.99 -3.39
N VAL A 57 -6.83 -33.26 -3.37
CA VAL A 57 -7.14 -34.19 -2.26
C VAL A 57 -6.52 -33.70 -0.95
N ALA A 58 -5.26 -33.28 -0.95
CA ALA A 58 -4.60 -32.73 0.22
C ALA A 58 -5.36 -31.53 0.79
N ARG A 59 -5.90 -30.66 -0.06
CA ARG A 59 -6.73 -29.51 0.33
C ARG A 59 -8.12 -29.89 0.85
N LEU A 60 -8.70 -30.97 0.37
CA LEU A 60 -9.97 -31.51 0.92
C LEU A 60 -9.77 -32.09 2.32
N VAL A 61 -8.62 -32.73 2.57
CA VAL A 61 -8.27 -33.31 3.88
C VAL A 61 -7.77 -32.25 4.86
N HIS A 62 -7.21 -31.14 4.37
CA HIS A 62 -6.69 -30.05 5.21
C HIS A 62 -7.82 -29.33 5.95
N ARG A 63 -7.88 -29.52 7.28
CA ARG A 63 -8.93 -29.00 8.16
C ARG A 63 -8.72 -27.54 8.60
N ASP A 64 -7.48 -27.04 8.54
CA ASP A 64 -7.11 -25.73 9.07
C ASP A 64 -7.26 -24.62 8.02
N ARG A 65 -8.50 -24.37 7.59
CA ARG A 65 -8.81 -23.34 6.60
C ARG A 65 -8.83 -21.93 7.23
N ASP A 66 -8.51 -20.92 6.41
CA ASP A 66 -8.68 -19.48 6.72
C ASP A 66 -7.83 -18.93 7.87
N ARG A 67 -6.60 -19.45 8.02
CA ARG A 67 -5.62 -19.00 9.03
C ARG A 67 -4.57 -18.00 8.52
N TYR A 68 -4.56 -17.72 7.23
CA TYR A 68 -3.46 -16.98 6.59
C TYR A 68 -3.98 -15.81 5.77
N ILE A 69 -3.16 -14.78 5.72
CA ILE A 69 -3.45 -13.56 4.97
C ILE A 69 -2.73 -13.67 3.62
N PRO A 70 -3.42 -13.37 2.51
CA PRO A 70 -2.88 -13.53 1.18
C PRO A 70 -1.58 -12.76 0.95
N ASN A 71 -1.44 -11.54 1.47
CA ASN A 71 -0.22 -10.78 1.28
C ASN A 71 0.93 -11.29 2.15
N LEU A 72 2.14 -11.35 1.58
CA LEU A 72 3.40 -11.68 2.26
C LEU A 72 3.55 -13.12 2.83
N TYR A 73 2.68 -14.10 2.51
CA TYR A 73 2.70 -15.42 3.17
C TYR A 73 2.52 -15.32 4.70
N ALA A 74 1.74 -14.33 5.12
CA ALA A 74 1.80 -13.80 6.46
C ALA A 74 1.18 -14.73 7.51
N ARG A 75 1.94 -14.81 8.61
CA ARG A 75 1.58 -15.04 10.02
C ARG A 75 0.26 -15.77 10.26
N ASP A 76 0.37 -16.91 10.93
CA ASP A 76 -0.82 -17.62 11.42
C ASP A 76 -1.62 -16.69 12.34
N ILE A 77 -2.81 -16.29 11.90
CA ILE A 77 -3.67 -15.37 12.66
C ILE A 77 -4.16 -15.99 13.98
N SER A 78 -3.83 -17.26 14.24
CA SER A 78 -4.05 -17.89 15.54
C SER A 78 -3.32 -17.20 16.69
N VAL A 79 -2.25 -16.45 16.38
CA VAL A 79 -1.48 -15.68 17.37
C VAL A 79 -2.25 -14.49 17.94
N TYR A 80 -3.29 -14.03 17.22
CA TYR A 80 -4.16 -12.95 17.64
C TYR A 80 -5.39 -13.48 18.40
N ASP A 81 -5.97 -12.62 19.22
CA ASP A 81 -7.25 -12.90 19.89
C ASP A 81 -8.39 -13.08 18.87
N ASP A 82 -9.48 -13.67 19.33
CA ASP A 82 -10.59 -14.05 18.46
C ASP A 82 -11.32 -12.83 17.85
N ALA A 83 -11.34 -11.69 18.53
CA ALA A 83 -12.00 -10.49 18.04
C ALA A 83 -11.20 -9.87 16.87
N TYR A 84 -9.89 -9.72 17.02
CA TYR A 84 -9.04 -9.24 15.94
C TYR A 84 -8.97 -10.24 14.77
N ARG A 85 -8.96 -11.55 15.06
CA ARG A 85 -9.05 -12.59 14.02
C ARG A 85 -10.33 -12.48 13.20
N ALA A 86 -11.47 -12.26 13.86
CA ALA A 86 -12.74 -12.06 13.19
C ALA A 86 -12.74 -10.79 12.32
N PHE A 87 -12.12 -9.71 12.83
CA PHE A 87 -11.90 -8.48 12.07
C PHE A 87 -11.11 -8.74 10.79
N ILE A 88 -9.92 -9.37 10.88
CA ILE A 88 -9.09 -9.71 9.71
C ILE A 88 -9.89 -10.48 8.66
N ARG A 89 -10.63 -11.52 9.08
CA ARG A 89 -11.41 -12.34 8.14
C ARG A 89 -12.47 -11.53 7.40
N ARG A 90 -13.19 -10.65 8.11
CA ARG A 90 -14.20 -9.76 7.52
C ARG A 90 -13.54 -8.76 6.58
N THR A 91 -12.47 -8.11 7.02
CA THR A 91 -11.66 -7.18 6.22
C THR A 91 -11.27 -7.80 4.88
N LEU A 92 -10.67 -9.00 4.90
CA LEU A 92 -10.28 -9.70 3.67
C LEU A 92 -11.47 -10.03 2.76
N ALA A 93 -12.63 -10.41 3.33
CA ALA A 93 -13.83 -10.66 2.54
C ALA A 93 -14.35 -9.38 1.87
N ASP A 94 -14.27 -8.25 2.55
CA ASP A 94 -14.80 -6.97 2.09
C ASP A 94 -13.90 -6.33 1.03
N ILE A 95 -12.59 -6.21 1.29
CA ILE A 95 -11.65 -5.55 0.37
C ILE A 95 -11.53 -6.30 -0.97
N ARG A 96 -11.73 -7.62 -1.00
CA ARG A 96 -11.77 -8.42 -2.25
C ARG A 96 -12.83 -7.93 -3.23
N ARG A 97 -13.94 -7.36 -2.72
CA ARG A 97 -15.01 -6.78 -3.54
C ARG A 97 -14.68 -5.37 -4.04
N CYS A 98 -13.69 -4.71 -3.43
CA CYS A 98 -13.27 -3.35 -3.73
C CYS A 98 -11.98 -3.30 -4.57
N ARG A 99 -11.61 -4.40 -5.24
CA ARG A 99 -10.35 -4.48 -5.99
C ARG A 99 -10.29 -3.48 -7.15
N ILE A 100 -9.15 -2.81 -7.28
CA ILE A 100 -8.86 -1.85 -8.35
C ILE A 100 -7.61 -2.25 -9.13
N ALA A 101 -7.42 -1.66 -10.31
CA ALA A 101 -6.26 -1.91 -11.16
C ALA A 101 -5.06 -1.02 -10.81
N GLY A 102 -5.30 0.26 -10.50
CA GLY A 102 -4.27 1.26 -10.21
C GLY A 102 -4.02 1.46 -8.73
N HIS A 103 -3.48 2.64 -8.41
CA HIS A 103 -3.12 3.03 -7.05
C HIS A 103 -4.31 3.58 -6.27
N THR A 104 -4.43 3.13 -5.02
CA THR A 104 -5.55 3.50 -4.14
C THR A 104 -5.55 5.00 -3.84
N LEU A 105 -4.41 5.57 -3.46
CA LEU A 105 -4.31 6.98 -3.09
C LEU A 105 -4.75 7.93 -4.22
N LEU A 106 -4.22 7.75 -5.44
CA LEU A 106 -4.57 8.63 -6.57
C LEU A 106 -6.02 8.49 -6.98
N ARG A 107 -6.58 7.27 -6.91
CA ARG A 107 -8.00 7.05 -7.17
C ARG A 107 -8.84 7.88 -6.22
N GLU A 108 -8.60 7.78 -4.92
CA GLU A 108 -9.38 8.53 -3.93
C GLU A 108 -9.16 10.03 -4.06
N ALA A 109 -7.91 10.49 -4.23
CA ALA A 109 -7.59 11.89 -4.43
C ALA A 109 -8.33 12.51 -5.64
N SER A 110 -8.42 11.78 -6.76
CA SER A 110 -9.15 12.20 -7.96
C SER A 110 -10.68 12.22 -7.81
N GLN A 111 -11.21 11.50 -6.82
CA GLN A 111 -12.65 11.34 -6.56
C GLN A 111 -13.14 12.22 -5.41
N LEU A 112 -12.25 13.00 -4.77
CA LEU A 112 -12.65 13.95 -3.74
C LEU A 112 -13.64 14.96 -4.33
N ALA A 113 -14.74 15.17 -3.61
CA ALA A 113 -15.70 16.20 -3.96
C ALA A 113 -15.03 17.58 -3.92
N ARG A 114 -15.64 18.54 -4.63
CA ARG A 114 -15.21 19.94 -4.51
C ARG A 114 -15.36 20.38 -3.06
N PRO A 115 -14.32 20.95 -2.44
CA PRO A 115 -14.38 21.38 -1.06
C PRO A 115 -15.45 22.46 -0.89
N SER A 116 -16.30 22.30 0.12
CA SER A 116 -17.27 23.32 0.53
C SER A 116 -16.70 24.30 1.58
N ARG A 117 -15.54 23.97 2.15
CA ARG A 117 -14.77 24.71 3.15
C ARG A 117 -13.29 24.33 3.03
N ASP A 118 -12.42 24.97 3.81
CA ASP A 118 -11.03 24.55 3.91
C ASP A 118 -10.94 23.15 4.55
N GLU A 119 -10.40 22.17 3.83
CA GLU A 119 -10.19 20.80 4.33
C GLU A 119 -8.76 20.35 4.03
N LEU A 120 -8.25 19.46 4.86
CA LEU A 120 -6.89 18.98 4.86
C LEU A 120 -6.76 17.69 4.05
N LEU A 121 -5.71 17.64 3.23
CA LEU A 121 -5.20 16.41 2.60
C LEU A 121 -3.83 16.16 3.23
N LEU A 122 -3.74 15.11 4.05
CA LEU A 122 -2.53 14.75 4.77
C LEU A 122 -1.90 13.51 4.15
N ASP A 123 -0.58 13.55 3.99
CA ASP A 123 0.24 12.45 3.48
C ASP A 123 1.36 12.17 4.49
N LEU A 124 1.29 11.03 5.18
CA LEU A 124 2.15 10.72 6.33
C LEU A 124 3.13 9.61 5.97
N GLY A 125 4.42 9.94 5.95
CA GLY A 125 5.44 9.11 5.33
C GLY A 125 5.44 9.32 3.82
N VAL A 126 6.43 10.06 3.31
CA VAL A 126 6.44 10.52 1.91
C VAL A 126 7.73 10.17 1.18
N TRP A 127 8.81 9.89 1.91
CA TRP A 127 10.14 9.62 1.39
C TRP A 127 10.63 10.72 0.44
N LEU A 128 10.63 10.50 -0.88
CA LEU A 128 10.99 11.52 -1.88
C LEU A 128 9.91 12.58 -2.07
N GLY A 129 8.67 12.34 -1.62
CA GLY A 129 7.51 13.23 -1.74
C GLY A 129 6.66 13.05 -3.00
N TRP A 130 6.85 11.94 -3.75
CA TRP A 130 6.09 11.73 -5.00
C TRP A 130 4.62 11.38 -4.74
N SER A 131 4.32 10.66 -3.65
CA SER A 131 2.96 10.47 -3.14
C SER A 131 2.23 11.81 -3.01
N THR A 132 2.86 12.76 -2.32
CA THR A 132 2.30 14.07 -2.00
C THR A 132 2.07 14.89 -3.27
N ARG A 133 3.07 14.90 -4.16
CA ARG A 133 3.03 15.62 -5.44
C ARG A 133 1.96 15.08 -6.38
N LEU A 134 1.88 13.76 -6.54
CA LEU A 134 0.89 13.13 -7.41
C LEU A 134 -0.53 13.24 -6.82
N THR A 135 -0.66 13.21 -5.50
CA THR A 135 -1.94 13.49 -4.82
C THR A 135 -2.40 14.94 -5.07
N SER A 136 -1.47 15.90 -5.08
CA SER A 136 -1.79 17.30 -5.43
C SER A 136 -2.22 17.43 -6.89
N ASP A 137 -1.56 16.75 -7.82
CA ASP A 137 -1.93 16.73 -9.23
C ASP A 137 -3.33 16.09 -9.44
N ALA A 138 -3.60 14.96 -8.78
CA ALA A 138 -4.86 14.23 -8.90
C ALA A 138 -6.05 14.97 -8.29
N SER A 139 -5.86 15.63 -7.15
CA SER A 139 -6.92 16.36 -6.45
C SER A 139 -7.06 17.82 -6.89
N GLY A 140 -6.01 18.42 -7.45
CA GLY A 140 -5.91 19.86 -7.72
C GLY A 140 -5.81 20.73 -6.45
N ARG A 141 -5.63 20.11 -5.27
CA ARG A 141 -5.68 20.74 -3.94
C ARG A 141 -4.30 20.82 -3.29
N GLN A 142 -4.21 21.62 -2.23
CA GLN A 142 -3.04 21.66 -1.36
C GLN A 142 -2.93 20.34 -0.60
N VAL A 143 -1.73 19.73 -0.62
CA VAL A 143 -1.41 18.51 0.14
C VAL A 143 -0.27 18.80 1.12
N TYR A 144 -0.36 18.25 2.32
CA TYR A 144 0.63 18.41 3.38
C TYR A 144 1.33 17.08 3.62
N GLY A 145 2.60 16.99 3.26
CA GLY A 145 3.42 15.79 3.40
C GLY A 145 4.28 15.84 4.66
N PHE A 146 4.19 14.84 5.53
CA PHE A 146 4.91 14.76 6.80
C PHE A 146 5.96 13.66 6.74
N ASP A 147 7.21 13.99 7.05
CA ASP A 147 8.29 13.00 7.06
C ASP A 147 9.48 13.53 7.86
N THR A 148 10.25 12.60 8.44
CA THR A 148 11.54 12.95 9.08
C THR A 148 12.58 13.33 8.03
N PHE A 149 12.48 12.76 6.82
CA PHE A 149 13.49 12.68 5.76
C PHE A 149 14.80 11.99 6.20
N GLU A 150 14.80 11.44 7.41
CA GLU A 150 15.90 10.75 8.06
C GLU A 150 15.64 9.24 8.19
N GLY A 151 14.49 8.78 7.68
CA GLY A 151 14.07 7.38 7.68
C GLY A 151 13.15 7.05 8.85
N LEU A 152 12.93 5.74 9.05
CA LEU A 152 12.08 5.23 10.12
C LEU A 152 12.50 5.76 11.49
N VAL A 153 11.52 6.17 12.30
CA VAL A 153 11.73 6.64 13.68
C VAL A 153 11.99 5.50 14.66
N GLU A 154 11.58 4.27 14.31
CA GLU A 154 11.71 3.07 15.13
C GLU A 154 11.88 1.82 14.25
N ASP A 155 12.21 0.69 14.87
CA ASP A 155 12.37 -0.59 14.17
C ASP A 155 11.00 -1.11 13.69
N TRP A 156 10.87 -1.38 12.39
CA TRP A 156 9.65 -1.92 11.80
C TRP A 156 9.71 -3.44 11.71
N GLN A 157 8.97 -4.11 12.59
CA GLN A 157 8.77 -5.55 12.55
C GLN A 157 7.60 -5.90 11.62
N ILE A 158 7.90 -6.38 10.41
CA ILE A 158 6.89 -6.86 9.46
C ILE A 158 6.49 -8.28 9.87
N ASP A 159 5.39 -8.39 10.60
CA ASP A 159 4.87 -9.64 11.14
C ASP A 159 5.97 -10.53 11.73
N ASP A 160 6.16 -11.73 11.20
CA ASP A 160 7.20 -12.69 11.58
C ASP A 160 8.19 -12.95 10.43
N GLN A 161 8.37 -11.95 9.55
CA GLN A 161 9.10 -12.10 8.29
C GLN A 161 10.40 -11.33 8.26
N ALA A 162 10.35 -10.04 8.57
CA ALA A 162 11.49 -9.14 8.43
C ALA A 162 11.47 -8.09 9.53
N LEU A 163 12.66 -7.65 9.90
CA LEU A 163 12.87 -6.50 10.77
C LEU A 163 13.63 -5.46 9.96
N ILE A 164 12.96 -4.35 9.66
CA ILE A 164 13.56 -3.20 9.01
C ILE A 164 14.01 -2.24 10.10
N LYS A 165 15.26 -1.78 10.03
CA LYS A 165 15.89 -1.03 11.10
C LYS A 165 15.53 0.45 11.06
N GLN A 166 15.47 1.07 12.24
CA GLN A 166 15.40 2.51 12.39
C GLN A 166 16.41 3.22 11.46
N GLY A 167 16.00 4.35 10.86
CA GLY A 167 16.80 5.11 9.90
C GLY A 167 16.78 4.55 8.47
N THR A 168 16.24 3.36 8.24
CA THR A 168 15.99 2.87 6.87
C THR A 168 15.07 3.84 6.13
N PHE A 169 15.26 3.99 4.82
CA PHE A 169 14.56 4.95 3.97
C PHE A 169 14.96 6.42 4.17
N SER A 170 16.10 6.67 4.84
CA SER A 170 16.68 8.02 4.91
C SER A 170 16.98 8.58 3.52
N LEU A 171 16.76 9.88 3.32
CA LEU A 171 17.16 10.54 2.08
C LEU A 171 18.67 10.51 1.85
N SER A 172 19.46 10.29 2.91
CA SER A 172 20.92 10.13 2.83
C SER A 172 21.36 8.79 2.20
N GLU A 173 20.46 7.81 2.10
CA GLU A 173 20.81 6.48 1.59
C GLU A 173 21.15 6.50 0.09
N PRO A 174 22.04 5.60 -0.37
CA PRO A 174 22.42 5.52 -1.78
C PRO A 174 21.23 5.33 -2.74
N LEU A 175 20.20 4.58 -2.33
CA LEU A 175 19.00 4.36 -3.13
C LEU A 175 18.18 5.64 -3.28
N ALA A 176 17.99 6.39 -2.19
CA ALA A 176 17.28 7.67 -2.21
C ALA A 176 18.03 8.70 -3.06
N GLN A 177 19.36 8.84 -2.86
CA GLN A 177 20.20 9.75 -3.64
C GLN A 177 20.16 9.45 -5.15
N ARG A 178 20.18 8.16 -5.53
CA ARG A 178 20.03 7.76 -6.93
C ARG A 178 18.64 8.08 -7.47
N SER A 179 17.61 7.77 -6.71
CA SER A 179 16.21 7.96 -7.12
C SER A 179 15.85 9.44 -7.24
N MET A 180 16.37 10.31 -6.36
CA MET A 180 16.24 11.77 -6.49
C MET A 180 16.84 12.26 -7.80
N LYS A 181 18.07 11.85 -8.12
CA LYS A 181 18.73 12.19 -9.39
C LYS A 181 17.93 11.73 -10.60
N ASP A 182 17.36 10.53 -10.55
CA ASP A 182 16.66 9.93 -11.69
C ASP A 182 15.21 10.39 -11.83
N THR A 183 14.62 10.96 -10.78
CA THR A 183 13.27 11.55 -10.78
C THR A 183 13.26 13.07 -10.87
N GLY A 184 14.42 13.72 -10.71
CA GLY A 184 14.55 15.18 -10.77
C GLY A 184 14.16 15.89 -9.47
N VAL A 185 14.01 15.15 -8.37
CA VAL A 185 13.77 15.74 -7.05
C VAL A 185 15.06 16.37 -6.54
N THR A 186 14.98 17.64 -6.17
CA THR A 186 16.02 18.39 -5.47
C THR A 186 15.61 18.63 -4.03
N LEU A 187 16.59 18.90 -3.16
CA LEU A 187 16.35 19.24 -1.76
C LEU A 187 16.65 20.72 -1.51
N HIS A 188 15.81 21.35 -0.71
CA HIS A 188 16.04 22.68 -0.13
C HIS A 188 15.98 22.52 1.40
N ASP A 189 17.07 22.84 2.08
CA ASP A 189 17.21 22.67 3.54
C ASP A 189 16.87 21.25 4.06
N GLY A 190 17.21 20.24 3.26
CA GLY A 190 16.95 18.83 3.57
C GLY A 190 15.50 18.39 3.37
N VAL A 191 14.69 19.19 2.68
CA VAL A 191 13.29 18.91 2.35
C VAL A 191 13.12 18.82 0.82
N PRO A 192 12.36 17.84 0.29
CA PRO A 192 12.09 17.75 -1.14
C PRO A 192 11.40 18.99 -1.73
N ASP A 193 11.79 19.39 -2.93
CA ASP A 193 11.14 20.47 -3.67
C ASP A 193 9.69 20.09 -4.06
N ALA A 194 8.82 21.10 -4.08
CA ALA A 194 7.44 20.98 -4.51
C ALA A 194 7.28 20.71 -6.02
N LEU A 195 8.30 21.03 -6.81
CA LEU A 195 8.34 20.92 -8.27
C LEU A 195 7.13 21.62 -8.92
N GLY A 196 6.80 22.82 -8.43
CA GLY A 196 5.70 23.67 -8.93
C GLY A 196 4.29 23.23 -8.52
N ARG A 197 4.15 22.25 -7.63
CA ARG A 197 2.84 21.72 -7.19
C ARG A 197 2.38 22.36 -5.88
N LYS A 198 1.09 22.22 -5.59
CA LYS A 198 0.48 22.70 -4.34
C LYS A 198 0.78 21.71 -3.21
N VAL A 199 2.06 21.62 -2.84
CA VAL A 199 2.52 20.76 -1.76
C VAL A 199 3.30 21.57 -0.73
N GLN A 200 3.15 21.20 0.52
CA GLN A 200 3.96 21.69 1.62
C GLN A 200 4.49 20.46 2.34
N PHE A 201 5.81 20.36 2.43
CA PHE A 201 6.46 19.31 3.21
C PHE A 201 6.77 19.84 4.60
N ILE A 202 6.43 19.04 5.60
CA ILE A 202 6.66 19.29 7.02
C ILE A 202 7.75 18.32 7.46
N LYS A 203 8.95 18.87 7.70
CA LYS A 203 10.09 18.10 8.19
C LYS A 203 9.96 17.86 9.69
N GLY A 204 10.08 16.61 10.09
CA GLY A 204 10.10 16.17 11.48
C GLY A 204 9.20 14.96 11.71
N SER A 205 9.34 14.34 12.88
CA SER A 205 8.52 13.19 13.24
C SER A 205 7.05 13.59 13.41
N THR A 206 6.12 12.70 13.06
CA THR A 206 4.68 12.92 13.28
C THR A 206 4.33 13.07 14.77
N TYR A 207 5.15 12.52 15.67
CA TYR A 207 5.07 12.74 17.11
C TYR A 207 5.18 14.22 17.52
N GLU A 208 5.96 14.99 16.77
CA GLU A 208 6.27 16.39 17.08
C GLU A 208 5.51 17.37 16.17
N THR A 209 5.18 16.96 14.96
CA THR A 209 4.74 17.87 13.89
C THR A 209 3.22 17.91 13.69
N LEU A 210 2.50 16.80 13.89
CA LEU A 210 1.07 16.73 13.60
C LEU A 210 0.24 17.62 14.52
N ALA A 211 0.46 17.55 15.83
CA ALA A 211 -0.35 18.31 16.78
C ALA A 211 -0.21 19.84 16.61
N PRO A 212 1.01 20.42 16.51
CA PRO A 212 1.17 21.84 16.19
C PRO A 212 0.55 22.22 14.84
N PHE A 213 0.74 21.39 13.81
CA PHE A 213 0.18 21.66 12.48
C PHE A 213 -1.35 21.77 12.50
N LEU A 214 -2.02 20.88 13.25
CA LEU A 214 -3.48 20.89 13.41
C LEU A 214 -3.96 22.02 14.32
N ALA A 215 -3.16 22.47 15.29
CA ALA A 215 -3.48 23.60 16.16
C ALA A 215 -3.52 24.92 15.36
N ASP A 216 -2.63 25.09 14.39
CA ASP A 216 -2.58 26.25 13.50
C ASP A 216 -3.75 26.31 12.49
N ARG A 217 -4.55 25.23 12.39
CA ARG A 217 -5.67 25.09 11.45
C ARG A 217 -6.94 24.67 12.18
N PRO A 218 -7.46 25.50 13.10
CA PRO A 218 -8.60 25.15 13.93
C PRO A 218 -9.85 24.90 13.07
N GLY A 219 -10.48 23.74 13.27
CA GLY A 219 -11.75 23.41 12.64
C GLY A 219 -11.67 22.92 11.19
N ALA A 220 -10.49 22.88 10.58
CA ALA A 220 -10.31 22.29 9.25
C ALA A 220 -10.44 20.76 9.34
N PRO A 221 -11.46 20.14 8.72
CA PRO A 221 -11.59 18.68 8.71
C PRO A 221 -10.53 18.05 7.81
N ILE A 222 -10.27 16.77 8.01
CA ILE A 222 -9.43 15.97 7.11
C ILE A 222 -10.32 15.30 6.06
N ALA A 223 -10.17 15.69 4.80
CA ALA A 223 -10.89 15.05 3.69
C ALA A 223 -10.18 13.77 3.21
N LEU A 224 -8.85 13.79 3.20
CA LEU A 224 -8.01 12.65 2.83
C LEU A 224 -6.87 12.51 3.83
N PHE A 225 -6.72 11.30 4.35
CA PHE A 225 -5.67 10.92 5.28
C PHE A 225 -4.93 9.72 4.68
N HIS A 226 -3.71 9.92 4.19
CA HIS A 226 -2.84 8.84 3.71
C HIS A 226 -1.85 8.44 4.79
N MET A 227 -1.86 7.15 5.15
CA MET A 227 -1.03 6.52 6.17
C MET A 227 0.00 5.60 5.51
N ASP A 228 1.27 5.98 5.62
CA ASP A 228 2.44 5.23 5.16
C ASP A 228 3.57 5.36 6.20
N LEU A 229 3.22 5.10 7.47
CA LEU A 229 4.14 5.24 8.61
C LEU A 229 4.76 3.92 9.07
N ASP A 230 4.39 2.81 8.42
CA ASP A 230 4.89 1.44 8.60
C ASP A 230 4.68 0.79 9.99
N THR A 231 4.93 1.49 11.08
CA THR A 231 4.95 0.97 12.45
C THR A 231 3.61 1.17 13.15
N TYR A 232 3.30 0.25 14.07
CA TYR A 232 2.05 0.29 14.84
C TYR A 232 1.93 1.59 15.64
N GLU A 233 2.99 1.95 16.37
CA GLU A 233 3.06 3.09 17.27
C GLU A 233 2.86 4.41 16.51
N SER A 234 3.58 4.60 15.40
CA SER A 234 3.46 5.80 14.57
C SER A 234 2.07 5.90 13.92
N CYS A 235 1.52 4.78 13.44
CA CYS A 235 0.17 4.75 12.89
C CYS A 235 -0.91 5.11 13.93
N LEU A 236 -0.85 4.50 15.11
CA LEU A 236 -1.82 4.77 16.17
C LEU A 236 -1.72 6.22 16.65
N HIS A 237 -0.50 6.73 16.83
CA HIS A 237 -0.27 8.14 17.19
C HIS A 237 -0.89 9.10 16.18
N ALA A 238 -0.70 8.86 14.89
CA ALA A 238 -1.26 9.71 13.84
C ALA A 238 -2.80 9.70 13.84
N LEU A 239 -3.42 8.52 13.98
CA LEU A 239 -4.89 8.39 14.09
C LEU A 239 -5.43 9.11 15.33
N GLU A 240 -4.81 8.92 16.49
CA GLU A 240 -5.21 9.55 17.75
C GLU A 240 -5.05 11.07 17.73
N THR A 241 -3.98 11.56 17.12
CA THR A 241 -3.72 13.00 17.00
C THR A 241 -4.72 13.67 16.05
N CYS A 242 -5.17 12.96 15.01
CA CYS A 242 -6.08 13.47 13.99
C CYS A 242 -7.57 13.26 14.30
N LYS A 243 -7.92 12.54 15.38
CA LYS A 243 -9.29 12.05 15.62
C LYS A 243 -10.38 13.13 15.59
N ASP A 244 -10.11 14.30 16.16
CA ASP A 244 -11.08 15.41 16.25
C ASP A 244 -11.23 16.17 14.92
N ARG A 245 -10.50 15.76 13.88
CA ARG A 245 -10.54 16.32 12.53
C ARG A 245 -11.21 15.39 11.54
N PHE A 246 -11.47 14.13 11.89
CA PHE A 246 -12.23 13.23 11.06
C PHE A 246 -13.72 13.59 11.08
N VAL A 247 -14.36 13.49 9.93
CA VAL A 247 -15.78 13.74 9.72
C VAL A 247 -16.38 12.62 8.88
N GLU A 248 -17.70 12.49 8.86
CA GLU A 248 -18.35 11.62 7.87
C GLU A 248 -17.95 12.04 6.45
N GLY A 249 -17.55 11.07 5.63
CA GLY A 249 -16.98 11.29 4.31
C GLY A 249 -15.46 11.44 4.29
N SER A 250 -14.77 11.54 5.43
CA SER A 250 -13.31 11.46 5.49
C SER A 250 -12.83 10.14 4.90
N VAL A 251 -11.88 10.21 3.96
CA VAL A 251 -11.26 9.04 3.34
C VAL A 251 -9.90 8.78 3.96
N LEU A 252 -9.72 7.57 4.49
CA LEU A 252 -8.44 7.08 5.01
C LEU A 252 -7.87 6.08 4.00
N VAL A 253 -6.62 6.25 3.63
CA VAL A 253 -5.87 5.37 2.74
C VAL A 253 -4.65 4.86 3.50
N PHE A 254 -4.46 3.54 3.51
CA PHE A 254 -3.42 2.82 4.23
C PHE A 254 -2.53 2.13 3.20
N ASP A 255 -1.22 2.40 3.14
CA ASP A 255 -0.35 1.87 2.09
C ASP A 255 0.02 0.40 2.32
N GLU A 256 0.31 0.03 3.57
CA GLU A 256 0.70 -1.31 4.01
C GLU A 256 -0.40 -2.00 4.86
N TYR A 257 -1.67 -1.74 4.55
CA TYR A 257 -2.83 -2.20 5.34
C TYR A 257 -2.89 -3.70 5.62
N LEU A 258 -2.21 -4.54 4.82
CA LEU A 258 -2.19 -5.99 5.01
C LEU A 258 -1.08 -6.49 5.95
N VAL A 259 -0.30 -5.59 6.56
CA VAL A 259 0.63 -5.90 7.65
C VAL A 259 -0.15 -5.96 8.97
N THR A 260 -0.35 -7.16 9.51
CA THR A 260 -1.33 -7.38 10.58
C THR A 260 -0.93 -6.90 11.95
N ASN A 261 0.34 -6.65 12.19
CA ASN A 261 0.83 -6.14 13.46
C ASN A 261 1.14 -4.64 13.43
N ALA A 262 0.77 -3.93 12.35
CA ALA A 262 1.03 -2.49 12.19
C ALA A 262 -0.26 -1.74 11.83
N GLU A 263 -0.38 -1.19 10.62
CA GLU A 263 -1.50 -0.35 10.17
C GLU A 263 -2.88 -0.96 10.45
N MET A 264 -3.06 -2.26 10.14
CA MET A 264 -4.34 -2.93 10.38
C MET A 264 -4.70 -2.98 11.86
N LEU A 265 -3.71 -3.24 12.71
CA LEU A 265 -3.90 -3.34 14.16
C LEU A 265 -4.18 -1.96 14.75
N ALA A 266 -3.40 -0.95 14.35
CA ALA A 266 -3.60 0.44 14.76
C ALA A 266 -5.02 0.93 14.39
N PHE A 267 -5.45 0.66 13.16
CA PHE A 267 -6.81 0.99 12.74
C PHE A 267 -7.86 0.19 13.52
N TYR A 268 -7.66 -1.12 13.71
CA TYR A 268 -8.58 -1.97 14.47
C TYR A 268 -8.81 -1.47 15.90
N GLU A 269 -7.74 -1.14 16.62
CA GLU A 269 -7.86 -0.61 17.98
C GLU A 269 -8.52 0.77 17.99
N PHE A 270 -8.12 1.65 17.07
CA PHE A 270 -8.69 2.99 16.95
C PHE A 270 -10.20 2.95 16.65
N GLN A 271 -10.63 2.21 15.62
CA GLN A 271 -12.05 2.09 15.28
C GLN A 271 -12.85 1.45 16.42
N SER A 272 -12.27 0.46 17.12
CA SER A 272 -12.97 -0.24 18.20
C SER A 272 -13.14 0.65 19.42
N LYS A 273 -12.12 1.46 19.74
CA LYS A 273 -12.15 2.42 20.85
C LYS A 273 -13.25 3.46 20.64
N TYR A 274 -13.32 4.00 19.43
CA TYR A 274 -14.22 5.09 19.08
C TYR A 274 -15.55 4.65 18.49
N GLU A 275 -15.77 3.35 18.29
CA GLU A 275 -16.99 2.80 17.67
C GLU A 275 -17.27 3.45 16.31
N LEU A 276 -16.22 3.64 15.50
CA LEU A 276 -16.37 4.21 14.17
C LEU A 276 -17.22 3.30 13.30
N GLU A 277 -17.98 3.89 12.39
CA GLU A 277 -18.58 3.18 11.27
C GLU A 277 -17.84 3.57 10.00
N TRP A 278 -17.54 2.59 9.15
CA TRP A 278 -16.81 2.81 7.91
C TRP A 278 -17.20 1.80 6.83
N ARG A 279 -16.79 2.10 5.61
CA ARG A 279 -16.86 1.17 4.47
C ARG A 279 -15.55 1.17 3.69
N TYR A 280 -15.13 -0.02 3.24
CA TYR A 280 -14.00 -0.14 2.31
C TYR A 280 -14.39 0.36 0.91
N ARG A 281 -13.48 1.08 0.25
CA ARG A 281 -13.73 1.71 -1.05
C ARG A 281 -12.85 1.15 -2.16
N ALA A 282 -11.57 0.97 -1.90
CA ALA A 282 -10.63 0.43 -2.87
C ALA A 282 -9.55 -0.45 -2.23
N TRP A 283 -9.08 -1.42 -3.01
CA TRP A 283 -7.92 -2.25 -2.71
C TRP A 283 -7.05 -2.38 -3.96
N GLY A 284 -5.87 -1.76 -3.92
CA GLY A 284 -5.07 -1.45 -5.11
C GLY A 284 -3.57 -1.52 -4.86
N LEU A 285 -2.82 -0.86 -5.74
CA LEU A 285 -1.36 -0.75 -5.66
C LEU A 285 -0.94 0.27 -4.60
N GLU A 286 0.18 -0.03 -3.94
CA GLU A 286 0.92 0.86 -3.02
C GLU A 286 1.62 2.02 -3.75
N ILE A 287 2.24 2.94 -3.00
CA ILE A 287 2.80 4.17 -3.59
C ILE A 287 4.27 4.10 -4.01
N MET A 288 5.07 3.19 -3.47
CA MET A 288 6.45 2.94 -3.87
C MET A 288 6.59 2.72 -5.38
N GLU A 289 5.64 1.99 -6.01
CA GLU A 289 5.60 1.79 -7.46
C GLU A 289 5.54 3.14 -8.24
N MET A 290 4.93 4.20 -7.69
CA MET A 290 4.86 5.51 -8.34
C MET A 290 6.22 6.21 -8.42
N ASN A 291 7.07 6.05 -7.40
CA ASN A 291 8.42 6.63 -7.42
C ASN A 291 9.22 6.15 -8.63
N LEU A 292 9.03 4.89 -9.04
CA LEU A 292 9.66 4.32 -10.22
C LEU A 292 9.09 4.91 -11.52
N GLU A 293 7.79 5.19 -11.57
CA GLU A 293 7.16 5.79 -12.74
C GLU A 293 7.66 7.21 -13.02
N MET A 294 8.10 7.93 -11.98
CA MET A 294 8.65 9.28 -12.09
C MET A 294 10.10 9.33 -12.56
N VAL A 295 10.75 8.18 -12.80
CA VAL A 295 12.08 8.14 -13.41
C VAL A 295 12.01 8.71 -14.83
N VAL A 296 12.75 9.80 -15.06
CA VAL A 296 12.71 10.62 -16.29
C VAL A 296 13.16 9.83 -17.51
N SER A 297 14.18 8.99 -17.38
CA SER A 297 14.68 8.17 -18.48
C SER A 297 13.91 6.86 -18.62
N ARG A 298 13.26 6.65 -19.78
CA ARG A 298 12.52 5.41 -20.10
C ARG A 298 13.40 4.16 -20.02
N TRP A 299 14.67 4.26 -20.42
CA TRP A 299 15.63 3.16 -20.34
C TRP A 299 16.06 2.87 -18.90
N LYS A 300 16.30 3.91 -18.10
CA LYS A 300 16.60 3.73 -16.68
C LYS A 300 15.41 3.11 -15.94
N ARG A 301 14.18 3.49 -16.29
CA ARG A 301 12.97 2.90 -15.70
C ARG A 301 12.94 1.37 -15.84
N ALA A 302 13.33 0.85 -17.01
CA ALA A 302 13.47 -0.60 -17.20
C ALA A 302 14.53 -1.22 -16.26
N THR A 303 15.64 -0.52 -16.01
CA THR A 303 16.68 -0.97 -15.07
C THR A 303 16.27 -0.87 -13.60
N TYR A 304 15.19 -0.18 -13.26
CA TYR A 304 14.58 -0.24 -11.93
C TYR A 304 13.55 -1.37 -11.82
N TYR A 305 12.77 -1.62 -12.88
CA TYR A 305 11.83 -2.74 -12.90
C TYR A 305 12.54 -4.09 -12.81
N LEU A 306 13.73 -4.26 -13.39
CA LEU A 306 14.45 -5.54 -13.36
C LEU A 306 14.91 -5.93 -11.93
N PRO A 307 15.57 -5.06 -11.14
CA PRO A 307 15.85 -5.28 -9.72
C PRO A 307 14.60 -5.27 -8.84
N TRP A 308 13.53 -4.57 -9.20
CA TRP A 308 12.26 -4.60 -8.44
C TRP A 308 11.53 -5.93 -8.63
N ILE A 309 11.45 -6.46 -9.86
CA ILE A 309 10.99 -7.81 -10.13
C ILE A 309 11.91 -8.79 -9.43
N ALA A 310 13.23 -8.69 -9.63
CA ALA A 310 14.19 -9.56 -8.94
C ALA A 310 14.07 -9.44 -7.42
N GLY A 311 13.83 -8.26 -6.87
CA GLY A 311 13.57 -7.98 -5.47
C GLY A 311 12.22 -8.49 -5.00
N TYR A 312 11.19 -8.51 -5.83
CA TYR A 312 9.94 -9.22 -5.52
C TYR A 312 10.20 -10.74 -5.43
N TRP A 313 11.11 -11.27 -6.24
CA TRP A 313 11.60 -12.65 -6.14
C TRP A 313 12.59 -12.86 -4.97
N LEU A 314 13.34 -11.83 -4.54
CA LEU A 314 14.51 -11.90 -3.64
C LEU A 314 14.38 -11.21 -2.27
N VAL A 315 13.49 -10.25 -2.08
CA VAL A 315 13.24 -9.44 -0.85
C VAL A 315 12.01 -9.98 -0.10
N GLY A 316 11.68 -11.24 -0.35
CA GLY A 316 11.24 -12.14 0.71
C GLY A 316 12.24 -13.29 0.81
N ASP A 317 13.45 -13.05 1.32
CA ASP A 317 14.51 -14.06 1.56
C ASP A 317 15.08 -14.81 0.34
N GLY A 318 15.10 -14.27 -0.88
CA GLY A 318 15.58 -15.05 -2.03
C GLY A 318 14.67 -16.23 -2.37
N SER A 319 13.48 -16.30 -1.77
CA SER A 319 12.89 -17.57 -1.40
C SER A 319 11.64 -17.93 -2.19
N TYR A 320 11.20 -17.27 -3.27
CA TYR A 320 10.03 -17.82 -3.98
C TYR A 320 10.25 -19.27 -4.47
N VAL A 321 11.48 -19.59 -4.90
CA VAL A 321 11.91 -20.95 -5.23
C VAL A 321 12.03 -21.85 -3.98
N TRP A 322 12.47 -21.30 -2.85
CA TRP A 322 12.67 -22.05 -1.60
C TRP A 322 11.46 -22.11 -0.65
N LYS A 323 10.46 -21.24 -0.86
CA LYS A 323 9.22 -21.12 -0.08
C LYS A 323 8.42 -22.38 -0.24
N PHE A 324 8.43 -22.97 -1.42
CA PHE A 324 7.90 -24.31 -1.68
C PHE A 324 8.39 -25.35 -0.67
N PHE A 325 9.62 -25.26 -0.16
CA PHE A 325 10.14 -26.18 0.85
C PHE A 325 9.80 -25.78 2.29
N ARG A 326 9.29 -24.56 2.52
CA ARG A 326 8.87 -24.09 3.86
C ARG A 326 7.47 -24.61 4.19
N ARG A 327 7.26 -25.07 5.42
CA ARG A 327 5.94 -25.50 5.92
C ARG A 327 4.84 -24.44 5.74
N ARG A 328 5.19 -23.16 5.91
CA ARG A 328 4.26 -22.02 5.77
C ARG A 328 3.64 -21.93 4.38
N PHE A 329 4.42 -22.18 3.33
CA PHE A 329 3.91 -22.19 1.96
C PHE A 329 2.79 -23.20 1.81
N TRP A 330 3.03 -24.46 2.18
CA TRP A 330 2.02 -25.50 2.06
C TRP A 330 0.79 -25.25 2.93
N ARG A 331 0.96 -24.72 4.14
CA ARG A 331 -0.17 -24.35 5.00
C ARG A 331 -1.05 -23.27 4.35
N PHE A 332 -0.46 -22.26 3.72
CA PHE A 332 -1.19 -21.29 2.94
C PHE A 332 -1.90 -21.94 1.73
N TRP A 333 -1.17 -22.61 0.83
CA TRP A 333 -1.77 -23.11 -0.42
C TRP A 333 -2.80 -24.22 -0.21
N LEU A 334 -2.67 -25.02 0.86
CA LEU A 334 -3.65 -26.05 1.21
C LEU A 334 -4.82 -25.50 2.03
N GLY A 335 -4.65 -24.42 2.80
CA GLY A 335 -5.67 -23.90 3.73
C GLY A 335 -6.35 -22.58 3.34
N ALA A 336 -5.74 -21.77 2.47
CA ALA A 336 -6.25 -20.44 2.13
C ALA A 336 -7.51 -20.53 1.24
N PRO A 337 -8.49 -19.62 1.36
CA PRO A 337 -9.64 -19.51 0.45
C PRO A 337 -9.23 -19.47 -1.02
N MET A 338 -10.12 -19.91 -1.92
CA MET A 338 -9.81 -19.83 -3.36
C MET A 338 -9.62 -18.39 -3.85
N GLY A 339 -10.33 -17.43 -3.27
CA GLY A 339 -10.14 -16.00 -3.54
C GLY A 339 -8.73 -15.52 -3.21
N ASP A 340 -8.10 -16.04 -2.15
CA ASP A 340 -6.74 -15.67 -1.74
C ASP A 340 -5.67 -16.29 -2.61
N ILE A 341 -5.90 -17.54 -3.01
CA ILE A 341 -5.05 -18.23 -3.98
C ILE A 341 -5.09 -17.48 -5.32
N LEU A 342 -6.28 -17.13 -5.81
CA LEU A 342 -6.44 -16.35 -7.05
C LEU A 342 -5.88 -14.95 -6.92
N PHE A 343 -5.95 -14.35 -5.73
CA PHE A 343 -5.30 -13.07 -5.46
C PHE A 343 -3.78 -13.18 -5.56
N MET A 344 -3.18 -14.18 -4.88
CA MET A 344 -1.74 -14.45 -4.90
C MET A 344 -1.22 -14.80 -6.29
N LEU A 345 -1.95 -15.63 -7.03
CA LEU A 345 -1.62 -15.99 -8.41
C LEU A 345 -1.89 -14.83 -9.38
N GLY A 346 -2.81 -13.94 -9.03
CA GLY A 346 -3.24 -12.81 -9.85
C GLY A 346 -2.40 -11.54 -9.69
N ALA A 347 -1.30 -11.58 -8.94
CA ALA A 347 -0.52 -10.41 -8.57
C ALA A 347 0.74 -10.23 -9.42
N ALA A 348 0.64 -9.38 -10.44
CA ALA A 348 1.73 -8.47 -10.78
C ALA A 348 1.53 -7.21 -9.91
N GLY A 349 2.48 -6.89 -9.04
CA GLY A 349 2.42 -5.79 -8.06
C GLY A 349 1.85 -6.20 -6.70
N GLN A 350 2.46 -5.72 -5.60
CA GLN A 350 1.98 -5.99 -4.25
C GLN A 350 0.74 -5.13 -3.98
N ARG A 351 -0.46 -5.72 -4.06
CA ARG A 351 -1.69 -5.01 -3.68
C ARG A 351 -1.85 -5.01 -2.17
N LYS A 352 -1.41 -3.94 -1.54
CA LYS A 352 -1.46 -3.79 -0.08
C LYS A 352 -2.28 -2.58 0.35
N SER A 353 -2.33 -1.57 -0.52
CA SER A 353 -2.98 -0.32 -0.21
C SER A 353 -4.50 -0.43 -0.21
N VAL A 354 -5.13 0.01 0.87
CA VAL A 354 -6.58 -0.06 1.08
C VAL A 354 -7.12 1.32 1.46
N SER A 355 -8.24 1.71 0.87
CA SER A 355 -8.99 2.89 1.29
C SER A 355 -10.31 2.52 1.98
N LEU A 356 -10.68 3.35 2.93
CA LEU A 356 -11.99 3.34 3.58
C LEU A 356 -12.52 4.75 3.74
N GLU A 357 -13.84 4.86 3.86
CA GLU A 357 -14.55 6.10 4.15
C GLU A 357 -15.27 5.95 5.47
N ILE A 358 -15.12 6.96 6.33
CA ILE A 358 -15.86 7.06 7.59
C ILE A 358 -17.31 7.40 7.27
N THR A 359 -18.22 6.55 7.73
CA THR A 359 -19.67 6.70 7.54
C THR A 359 -20.41 7.03 8.83
N GLY A 360 -19.74 6.94 9.97
CA GLY A 360 -20.27 7.34 11.27
C GLY A 360 -19.13 7.52 12.27
N LEU A 361 -19.25 8.56 13.11
CA LEU A 361 -18.19 8.96 14.03
C LEU A 361 -18.24 8.27 15.39
N GLY A 362 -19.31 7.52 15.70
CA GLY A 362 -19.42 6.80 16.97
C GLY A 362 -19.23 7.75 18.16
N LYS A 363 -18.24 7.46 19.02
CA LYS A 363 -17.90 8.28 20.19
C LYS A 363 -17.19 9.59 19.86
N LEU A 364 -16.75 9.78 18.62
CA LEU A 364 -16.18 11.04 18.14
C LEU A 364 -17.25 12.01 17.64
N ASP A 365 -18.52 11.60 17.53
CA ASP A 365 -19.60 12.51 17.14
C ASP A 365 -19.83 13.55 18.25
N PRO A 366 -19.58 14.86 17.99
CA PRO A 366 -19.80 15.90 18.99
C PRO A 366 -21.26 16.05 19.41
N ASN A 367 -22.21 15.50 18.63
CA ASN A 367 -23.63 15.55 18.90
C ASN A 367 -24.18 14.29 19.59
N ARG A 368 -23.34 13.27 19.85
CA ARG A 368 -23.80 12.03 20.50
C ARG A 368 -24.18 12.33 21.96
N PRO A 369 -25.40 12.00 22.39
CA PRO A 369 -25.76 12.13 23.81
C PRO A 369 -24.89 11.19 24.64
N ALA A 370 -24.39 11.73 25.76
CA ALA A 370 -23.46 11.07 26.69
C ALA A 370 -24.00 9.77 27.31
#